data_AF-A0AAE4DGB7-F1
#
_entry.id   AF-A0AAE4DGB7-F1
#
_cell.length_a   1.000
_cell.length_b   1.000
_cell.length_c   1.000
_cell.angle_alpha   90.00
_cell.angle_beta   90.00
_cell.angle_gamma   90.00
#
_symmetry.space_group_name_H-M   'P 1'
#
loop_
_entity.id
_entity.type
_entity.pdbx_description
1 polymer ?
#
loop_
_entity_poly.entity_id
_entity_poly.type
_entity_poly.pdbx_seq_one_letter_code
_entity_poly.pdbx_strand_id
1 'polypeptide(L)'
;MSDHQIKCEHCGSWVDANKETCEVCGKVLRAKDKSETLKRSKVPDPLKPQLIKIHDSDSAVVKFFKKLVQVGQLVFYAIVSFLIWVTSWAVG
;
A
#
# COMPACT_ATOMS: atom_id res chain seq x y z
N MET A 1 24.31 14.46 -18.02
CA MET A 1 23.09 14.94 -17.36
C MET A 1 21.95 14.67 -18.32
N SER A 2 21.13 13.67 -18.02
CA SER A 2 20.02 13.28 -18.89
C SER A 2 18.90 14.30 -18.73
N ASP A 3 18.61 15.04 -19.79
CA ASP A 3 17.60 16.10 -19.83
C ASP A 3 16.20 15.46 -19.82
N HIS A 4 15.72 15.10 -18.63
CA HIS A 4 14.40 14.50 -18.47
C HIS A 4 13.35 15.62 -18.54
N GLN A 5 12.72 15.77 -19.71
CA GLN A 5 11.63 16.71 -19.92
C GLN A 5 10.29 15.97 -20.01
N ILE A 6 9.25 16.55 -19.43
CA ILE A 6 7.88 16.05 -19.47
C ILE A 6 6.95 17.11 -20.07
N LYS A 7 5.98 16.66 -20.85
CA LYS A 7 4.93 17.53 -21.39
C LYS A 7 3.86 17.80 -20.32
N CYS A 8 3.57 19.07 -20.06
CA CYS A 8 2.53 19.45 -19.11
C CYS A 8 1.14 19.03 -19.61
N GLU A 9 0.38 18.31 -18.78
CA GLU A 9 -0.99 17.83 -19.09
C GLU A 9 -2.02 18.97 -19.22
N HIS A 10 -1.69 20.18 -18.77
CA HIS A 10 -2.62 21.31 -18.72
C HIS A 10 -2.42 22.34 -19.83
N CYS A 11 -1.18 22.67 -20.17
CA CYS A 11 -0.84 23.70 -21.16
C CYS A 11 -0.05 23.16 -22.37
N GLY A 12 0.39 21.90 -22.33
CA GLY A 12 1.09 21.26 -23.44
C GLY A 12 2.55 21.69 -23.64
N SER A 13 3.10 22.58 -22.80
CA SER A 13 4.51 22.97 -22.83
C SER A 13 5.42 21.87 -22.29
N TRP A 14 6.63 21.78 -22.82
CA TRP A 14 7.69 20.91 -22.30
C TRP A 14 8.37 21.61 -21.12
N VAL A 15 8.46 20.91 -19.99
CA VAL A 15 9.05 21.42 -18.75
C VAL A 15 9.92 20.35 -18.11
N ASP A 16 10.83 20.75 -17.23
CA ASP A 16 11.70 19.83 -16.51
C ASP A 16 10.89 18.82 -15.68
N ALA A 17 11.17 17.53 -15.83
CA ALA A 17 10.47 16.44 -15.16
C ALA A 17 10.72 16.38 -13.64
N ASN A 18 11.73 17.09 -13.15
CA ASN A 18 12.11 17.15 -11.74
C ASN A 18 11.31 18.23 -10.98
N LYS A 19 10.57 19.09 -11.67
CA LYS A 19 9.74 20.13 -11.05
C LYS A 19 8.33 19.59 -10.74
N GLU A 20 7.78 20.01 -9.61
CA GLU A 20 6.45 19.60 -9.17
C GLU A 20 5.32 20.40 -9.82
N THR A 21 5.62 21.61 -10.27
CA THR A 21 4.68 22.56 -10.88
C THR A 21 5.24 23.04 -12.20
N CYS A 22 4.36 23.25 -13.18
CA CYS A 22 4.72 23.80 -14.47
C CYS A 22 5.11 25.28 -14.35
N GLU A 23 6.26 25.67 -14.89
CA GLU A 23 6.73 27.06 -14.88
C GLU A 23 5.89 28.01 -15.74
N VAL A 24 5.19 27.48 -16.74
CA VAL A 24 4.41 28.29 -17.69
C VAL A 24 3.00 28.55 -17.18
N CYS A 25 2.34 27.54 -16.60
CA CYS A 25 0.93 27.65 -16.18
C CYS A 25 0.72 27.57 -14.66
N GLY A 26 1.77 27.30 -13.87
CA GLY A 26 1.70 27.18 -12.42
C GLY A 26 0.98 25.94 -11.89
N LYS A 27 0.43 25.08 -12.74
CA LYS A 27 -0.33 23.89 -12.32
C LYS A 27 0.59 22.72 -11.96
N VAL A 28 0.11 21.86 -11.05
CA VAL A 28 0.83 20.67 -10.58
C VAL A 28 1.00 19.67 -11.72
N LEU A 29 2.24 19.22 -11.92
CA LEU A 29 2.59 18.16 -12.88
C LEU A 29 2.26 16.79 -12.28
N ARG A 30 1.83 15.84 -13.13
CA ARG A 30 1.50 14.46 -12.72
C ARG A 30 0.45 14.38 -11.61
N ALA A 31 -0.53 15.28 -11.61
CA ALA A 31 -1.57 15.30 -10.59
C ALA A 31 -2.37 13.98 -10.55
N LYS A 32 -2.59 13.36 -11.72
CA LYS A 32 -3.22 12.03 -11.85
C LYS A 32 -2.37 10.94 -11.19
N ASP A 33 -1.09 10.84 -11.51
CA ASP A 33 -0.19 9.81 -10.95
C ASP A 33 -0.07 9.94 -9.42
N LYS A 34 0.01 11.18 -8.92
CA LYS A 34 -0.01 11.45 -7.47
C LYS A 34 -1.32 10.95 -6.85
N SER A 35 -2.46 11.20 -7.50
CA SER A 35 -3.76 10.72 -7.01
C SER A 35 -3.88 9.19 -7.01
N GLU A 36 -3.35 8.51 -8.03
CA GLU A 36 -3.34 7.05 -8.11
C GLU A 36 -2.38 6.43 -7.09
N THR A 37 -1.24 7.06 -6.84
CA THR A 37 -0.29 6.64 -5.79
C THR A 37 -0.92 6.78 -4.40
N LEU A 38 -1.67 7.86 -4.15
CA LEU A 38 -2.42 8.06 -2.90
C LEU A 38 -3.58 7.08 -2.74
N LYS A 39 -4.23 6.66 -3.83
CA LYS A 39 -5.25 5.60 -3.78
C LYS A 39 -4.60 4.26 -3.46
N ARG A 40 -3.48 3.94 -4.12
CA ARG A 40 -2.74 2.70 -3.90
C ARG A 40 -2.16 2.59 -2.49
N SER A 41 -1.70 3.69 -1.89
CA SER A 41 -1.21 3.68 -0.50
C SER A 41 -2.31 3.47 0.54
N LYS A 42 -3.58 3.73 0.19
CA LYS A 42 -4.75 3.46 1.04
C LYS A 42 -5.30 2.06 0.88
N VAL A 43 -4.95 1.34 -0.18
CA VAL A 43 -5.31 -0.07 -0.33
C VAL A 43 -4.38 -0.90 0.55
N PRO A 44 -4.90 -1.59 1.57
CA PRO A 44 -4.06 -2.45 2.38
C PRO A 44 -3.48 -3.57 1.53
N ASP A 45 -2.18 -3.81 1.70
CA ASP A 45 -1.43 -4.83 0.97
C ASP A 45 -2.02 -6.22 1.25
N PRO A 46 -2.51 -6.94 0.22
CA PRO A 46 -3.15 -8.24 0.41
C PRO A 46 -2.19 -9.32 0.92
N LEU A 47 -0.87 -9.11 0.77
CA LEU A 47 0.16 -10.05 1.24
C LEU A 47 0.59 -9.76 2.68
N LYS A 48 0.20 -8.62 3.25
CA LYS A 48 0.48 -8.33 4.66
C LYS A 48 -0.67 -8.85 5.51
N PRO A 49 -0.41 -9.63 6.57
CA PRO A 49 -1.46 -10.03 7.49
C PRO A 49 -2.11 -8.78 8.06
N GLN A 50 -3.39 -8.60 7.72
CA GLN A 50 -4.25 -7.51 8.18
C GLN A 50 -4.62 -7.76 9.64
N LEU A 51 -3.62 -7.69 10.51
CA LEU A 51 -3.80 -7.79 11.94
C LEU A 51 -4.68 -6.60 12.37
N ILE A 52 -5.82 -6.89 12.99
CA ILE A 52 -6.71 -5.87 13.54
C ILE A 52 -5.88 -4.97 14.46
N LYS A 53 -5.69 -3.70 14.07
CA LYS A 53 -5.00 -2.71 14.91
C LYS A 53 -5.78 -2.54 16.21
N ILE A 54 -5.16 -2.92 17.32
CA ILE A 54 -5.72 -2.72 18.66
C ILE A 54 -5.42 -1.29 19.04
N HIS A 55 -6.43 -0.42 19.08
CA HIS A 55 -6.29 0.96 19.54
C HIS A 55 -6.44 0.97 21.07
N ASP A 56 -5.59 1.74 21.76
CA ASP A 56 -5.55 1.73 23.23
C ASP A 56 -6.77 2.37 23.91
N SER A 57 -7.65 3.01 23.14
CA SER A 57 -8.90 3.65 23.60
C SER A 57 -10.09 2.70 23.78
N ASP A 58 -9.98 1.44 23.36
CA ASP A 58 -11.08 0.47 23.44
C ASP A 58 -11.20 -0.15 24.85
N SER A 59 -12.44 -0.38 25.28
CA SER A 59 -12.76 -1.05 26.57
C SER A 59 -12.03 -2.38 26.71
N ALA A 60 -11.58 -2.72 27.93
CA ALA A 60 -10.72 -3.87 28.22
C ALA A 60 -11.25 -5.21 27.67
N VAL A 61 -12.57 -5.36 27.60
CA VAL A 61 -13.25 -6.54 27.03
C VAL A 61 -12.99 -6.66 25.51
N VAL A 62 -13.04 -5.55 24.78
CA VAL A 62 -12.80 -5.51 23.32
C VAL A 62 -11.33 -5.78 23.01
N LYS A 63 -10.39 -5.34 23.88
CA LYS A 63 -8.97 -5.68 23.77
C LYS A 63 -8.73 -7.18 23.92
N PHE A 64 -9.37 -7.82 24.90
CA PHE A 64 -9.24 -9.28 25.11
C PHE A 64 -9.77 -10.07 23.91
N PHE A 65 -10.95 -9.70 23.39
CA PHE A 65 -11.54 -10.37 22.24
C PHE A 65 -10.71 -10.18 20.96
N LYS A 66 -10.21 -8.96 20.71
CA LYS A 66 -9.30 -8.68 19.59
C LYS A 66 -8.00 -9.49 19.69
N LYS A 67 -7.44 -9.68 20.89
CA LYS A 67 -6.27 -10.53 21.11
C LYS A 67 -6.54 -12.00 20.83
N LEU A 68 -7.69 -12.52 21.25
CA LEU A 68 -8.08 -13.90 20.96
C LEU A 68 -8.23 -14.15 19.45
N VAL A 69 -8.89 -13.23 18.74
CA VAL A 69 -9.03 -13.30 17.27
C VAL A 69 -7.66 -13.19 16.59
N GLN A 70 -6.78 -12.31 17.08
CA GLN A 70 -5.42 -12.15 16.54
C GLN A 70 -4.58 -13.43 16.68
N VAL A 71 -4.68 -14.12 17.83
CA VAL A 71 -4.01 -15.42 18.03
C VAL A 71 -4.59 -16.48 17.09
N GLY A 72 -5.91 -16.53 16.92
CA GLY A 72 -6.55 -17.43 15.97
C GLY A 72 -6.08 -17.21 14.53
N GLN A 73 -5.98 -15.95 14.09
CA GLN A 73 -5.44 -15.61 12.77
C GLN A 73 -3.99 -16.08 12.58
N LEU A 74 -3.13 -15.89 13.58
CA LEU A 74 -1.74 -16.35 13.54
C LEU A 74 -1.65 -17.87 13.39
N VAL A 75 -2.43 -18.61 14.18
CA VAL A 75 -2.47 -20.08 14.12
C VAL A 75 -2.98 -20.56 12.76
N PHE A 76 -4.03 -19.92 12.23
CA PHE A 76 -4.55 -20.26 10.90
C PHE A 76 -3.49 -20.07 9.80
N TYR A 77 -2.79 -18.93 9.80
CA TYR A 77 -1.71 -18.69 8.83
C TYR A 77 -0.56 -19.70 8.98
N ALA A 78 -0.21 -20.09 10.20
CA ALA A 78 0.81 -21.12 10.43
C ALA A 78 0.40 -22.48 9.84
N ILE A 79 -0.86 -22.88 10.02
CA ILE A 79 -1.39 -24.13 9.44
C ILE A 79 -1.39 -24.07 7.91
N VAL A 80 -1.91 -22.99 7.31
CA VAL A 80 -1.95 -22.84 5.84
C VAL A 80 -0.53 -22.85 5.26
N SER A 81 0.40 -22.12 5.87
CA SER A 81 1.81 -22.12 5.44
C SER A 81 2.44 -23.51 5.57
N PHE A 82 2.12 -24.25 6.63
CA PHE A 82 2.60 -25.62 6.81
C PHE A 82 2.05 -26.55 5.73
N LEU A 83 0.76 -26.47 5.41
CA LEU A 83 0.15 -27.27 4.34
C LEU A 83 0.78 -26.98 2.98
N ILE A 84 0.98 -25.70 2.63
CA ILE A 84 1.65 -25.30 1.39
C ILE A 84 3.06 -25.89 1.34
N TRP A 85 3.83 -25.78 2.43
CA TRP A 85 5.17 -26.36 2.52
C TRP A 85 5.13 -27.87 2.28
N VAL A 86 4.29 -28.62 3.00
CA VAL A 86 4.14 -30.08 2.81
C VAL A 86 3.79 -30.43 1.36
N THR A 87 2.82 -29.73 0.75
CA THR A 87 2.44 -29.97 -0.65
C THR A 87 3.56 -29.65 -1.63
N SER A 88 4.40 -28.65 -1.33
CA SER A 88 5.56 -28.30 -2.14
C SER A 88 6.62 -29.39 -2.16
N TRP A 89 6.75 -30.17 -1.08
CA TRP A 89 7.62 -31.35 -1.04
C TRP A 89 6.96 -32.60 -1.63
N ALA A 90 5.63 -32.72 -1.53
CA ALA A 90 4.90 -33.90 -2.02
C ALA A 90 4.69 -33.91 -3.54
N VAL A 91 4.73 -32.75 -4.20
CA VAL A 91 4.57 -32.59 -5.66
C VAL A 91 5.93 -32.32 -6.35
N GLY A 92 7.00 -32.15 -5.58
CA GLY A 92 8.37 -31.92 -6.06
C GLY A 92 9.21 -33.18 -6.19
#